data_AF-A0A503Q3D7-F1
#
_entry.id   AF-A0A503Q3D7-F1
#
_cell.length_a   1.000
_cell.length_b   1.000
_cell.length_c   1.000
_cell.angle_alpha   90.00
_cell.angle_beta   90.00
_cell.angle_gamma   90.00
#
_symmetry.space_group_name_H-M   'P 1'
#
loop_
_entity.id
_entity.type
_entity.pdbx_description
1 polymer ?
#
loop_
_entity_poly.entity_id
_entity_poly.type
_entity_poly.pdbx_seq_one_letter_code
_entity_poly.pdbx_strand_id
1 'polypeptide(L)'
;MKTIPIFVDTNAFIQMRDLKDIPWAATFPQASRIDIMVIMPVIKELEAFKVGPNERRRDRSRAALALIDEAMELDSMALEWKPGHPSVWLRVGARNRIEEARFPELDLAKTDDLIVAHAAVHGEGAIVFSHDRGPRISARAISVKTLKPEETWLLPPERSEKDRKIEQLERAARERHPKILLALGVAKESLEWVVPILPPLDPEEIRRKTDTILTQHPRASLRRVSDLEELMGHGVSQESADRYRREYDRFEQSVKGYFERLHKMVRRAALVIRVPYTVTNDSGIATKGLRIETAIEGDAWLAADRTDACRLAGIPALPSPPDVPTPRKMFELPIRKFESFGSLPKPRDPAGFYWVDRPKKGEKSASLMCEDYHPRRSWSDEVLVVADSAAFSGSLEFHLIASNLSEPINTKVAMRVIEQEATWEDAAIVELLGEIVTMEDD
;
A
#
# COMPACT_ATOMS: atom_id res chain seq x y z
N MET A 1 2.28 13.18 -69.55
CA MET A 1 2.56 12.74 -68.16
C MET A 1 2.78 13.99 -67.32
N LYS A 2 2.01 14.17 -66.25
CA LYS A 2 2.04 15.40 -65.44
C LYS A 2 2.94 15.20 -64.23
N THR A 3 4.09 15.85 -64.24
CA THR A 3 5.02 15.92 -63.10
C THR A 3 4.70 17.14 -62.26
N ILE A 4 4.65 16.99 -60.94
CA ILE A 4 4.42 18.11 -60.01
C ILE A 4 5.67 18.30 -59.14
N PRO A 5 6.40 19.42 -59.28
CA PRO A 5 7.52 19.77 -58.41
C PRO A 5 7.01 20.39 -57.11
N ILE A 6 7.43 19.82 -55.99
CA ILE A 6 7.04 20.23 -54.63
C ILE A 6 8.30 20.64 -53.87
N PHE A 7 8.44 21.93 -53.60
CA PHE A 7 9.53 22.50 -52.82
C PHE A 7 9.21 22.41 -51.34
N VAL A 8 10.06 21.72 -50.58
CA VAL A 8 9.83 21.43 -49.17
C VAL A 8 10.78 22.23 -48.29
N ASP A 9 10.31 22.59 -47.10
CA ASP A 9 11.16 23.14 -46.04
C ASP A 9 11.79 22.04 -45.19
N THR A 10 12.67 22.44 -44.27
CA THR A 10 13.30 21.53 -43.32
C THR A 10 12.26 20.85 -42.42
N ASN A 11 11.20 21.55 -42.03
CA ASN A 11 10.15 21.02 -41.15
C ASN A 11 9.38 19.86 -41.79
N ALA A 12 9.26 19.81 -43.12
CA ALA A 12 8.66 18.69 -43.85
C ALA A 12 9.38 17.36 -43.54
N PHE A 13 10.70 17.39 -43.39
CA PHE A 13 11.48 16.20 -43.02
C PHE A 13 11.38 15.87 -41.53
N ILE A 14 11.32 16.88 -40.67
CA ILE A 14 11.41 16.70 -39.22
C ILE A 14 10.07 16.36 -38.58
N GLN A 15 9.00 17.05 -38.97
CA GLN A 15 7.73 17.07 -38.25
C GLN A 15 6.64 16.24 -38.92
N MET A 16 6.86 15.78 -40.15
CA MET A 16 5.86 15.03 -40.91
C MET A 16 6.16 13.54 -40.95
N ARG A 17 5.16 12.74 -41.31
CA ARG A 17 5.37 11.37 -41.78
C ARG A 17 6.37 11.36 -42.93
N ASP A 18 6.94 10.19 -43.23
CA ASP A 18 7.83 10.04 -44.38
C ASP A 18 7.13 10.56 -45.65
N LEU A 19 7.78 11.45 -46.39
CA LEU A 19 7.18 12.16 -47.52
C LEU A 19 6.76 11.18 -48.63
N LYS A 20 7.37 10.00 -48.72
CA LYS A 20 6.95 8.94 -49.65
C LYS A 20 5.61 8.27 -49.27
N ASP A 21 5.21 8.37 -48.00
CA ASP A 21 4.01 7.75 -47.45
C ASP A 21 2.82 8.70 -47.36
N ILE A 22 3.02 9.97 -47.73
CA ILE A 22 1.92 10.93 -47.90
C ILE A 22 1.02 10.44 -49.06
N PRO A 23 -0.32 10.51 -48.92
CA PRO A 23 -1.27 10.06 -49.94
C PRO A 23 -1.37 11.04 -51.12
N TRP A 24 -0.26 11.25 -51.84
CA TRP A 24 -0.17 12.21 -52.94
C TRP A 24 -1.19 12.01 -54.05
N ALA A 25 -1.64 10.78 -54.29
CA ALA A 25 -2.68 10.47 -55.27
C ALA A 25 -4.03 11.15 -54.93
N ALA A 26 -4.36 11.30 -53.64
CA ALA A 26 -5.57 11.97 -53.20
C ALA A 26 -5.48 13.49 -53.42
N THR A 27 -4.30 14.07 -53.17
CA THR A 27 -4.05 15.51 -53.35
C THR A 27 -3.88 15.90 -54.83
N PHE A 28 -3.26 15.03 -55.62
CA PHE A 28 -2.98 15.25 -57.04
C PHE A 28 -3.37 14.04 -57.90
N PRO A 29 -4.68 13.81 -58.14
CA PRO A 29 -5.15 12.62 -58.85
C PRO A 29 -4.65 12.49 -60.29
N GLN A 30 -4.33 13.64 -60.92
CA GLN A 30 -3.85 13.72 -62.31
C GLN A 30 -2.31 13.67 -62.42
N ALA A 31 -1.59 13.57 -61.31
CA ALA A 31 -0.14 13.48 -61.32
C ALA A 31 0.29 12.05 -61.65
N SER A 32 1.20 11.91 -62.61
CA SER A 32 1.90 10.65 -62.85
C SER A 32 3.18 10.56 -62.03
N ARG A 33 3.73 11.71 -61.60
CA ARG A 33 5.01 11.80 -60.87
C ARG A 33 5.02 13.01 -59.93
N ILE A 34 5.53 12.83 -58.72
CA ILE A 34 5.80 13.90 -57.74
C ILE A 34 7.31 14.01 -57.56
N ASP A 35 7.86 15.20 -57.77
CA ASP A 35 9.27 15.52 -57.51
C ASP A 35 9.36 16.35 -56.23
N ILE A 36 9.83 15.74 -55.14
CA ILE A 36 10.16 16.42 -53.88
C ILE A 36 11.49 17.15 -54.08
N MET A 37 11.40 18.46 -54.24
CA MET A 37 12.54 19.35 -54.52
C MET A 37 13.17 19.82 -53.22
N VAL A 38 14.44 19.46 -53.01
CA VAL A 38 15.24 19.92 -51.87
C VAL A 38 16.32 20.87 -52.34
N ILE A 39 16.38 22.05 -51.75
CA ILE A 39 17.37 23.08 -52.08
C ILE A 39 18.48 23.16 -51.04
N MET A 40 19.62 23.73 -51.42
CA MET A 40 20.83 23.81 -50.57
C MET A 40 20.59 24.43 -49.17
N PRO A 41 19.80 25.50 -49.00
CA PRO A 41 19.46 26.02 -47.67
C PRO A 41 18.84 24.97 -46.73
N VAL A 42 17.93 24.14 -47.25
CA VAL A 42 17.28 23.07 -46.49
C VAL A 42 18.29 22.00 -46.10
N ILE A 43 19.21 21.64 -47.00
CA ILE A 43 20.30 20.70 -46.70
C ILE A 43 21.16 21.21 -45.55
N LYS A 44 21.56 22.50 -45.58
CA LYS A 44 22.36 23.13 -44.52
C LYS A 44 21.62 23.15 -43.17
N GLU A 45 20.32 23.42 -43.17
CA GLU A 45 19.51 23.37 -41.95
C GLU A 45 19.41 21.94 -41.40
N LEU A 46 19.22 20.94 -42.26
CA LEU A 46 19.25 19.53 -41.87
C LEU A 46 20.61 19.13 -41.28
N GLU A 47 21.72 19.62 -41.84
CA GLU A 47 23.07 19.39 -41.31
C GLU A 47 23.25 19.98 -39.92
N ALA A 48 22.78 21.21 -39.68
CA ALA A 48 22.82 21.83 -38.36
C ALA A 48 22.04 21.01 -37.32
N PHE A 49 20.95 20.35 -37.74
CA PHE A 49 20.14 19.49 -36.89
C PHE A 49 20.74 18.09 -36.64
N LYS A 50 21.84 17.70 -37.29
CA LYS A 50 22.58 16.45 -36.97
C LYS A 50 23.20 16.46 -35.57
N VAL A 51 23.40 17.65 -34.99
CA VAL A 51 24.06 17.84 -33.69
C VAL A 51 23.15 18.68 -32.80
N GLY A 52 22.35 18.01 -31.97
CA GLY A 52 21.43 18.67 -31.05
C GLY A 52 20.88 17.72 -29.99
N PRO A 53 20.26 18.27 -28.92
CA PRO A 53 19.74 17.48 -27.80
C PRO A 53 18.44 16.74 -28.15
N ASN A 54 17.69 17.17 -29.18
CA ASN A 54 16.46 16.51 -29.60
C ASN A 54 16.78 15.28 -30.48
N GLU A 55 16.63 14.09 -29.89
CA GLU A 55 16.94 12.80 -30.50
C GLU A 55 16.16 12.56 -31.81
N ARG A 56 14.84 12.80 -31.81
CA ARG A 56 14.01 12.58 -33.00
C ARG A 56 14.37 13.52 -34.15
N ARG A 57 14.60 14.80 -33.85
CA ARG A 57 15.05 15.78 -34.87
C ARG A 57 16.37 15.33 -35.47
N ARG A 58 17.32 14.90 -34.63
CA ARG A 58 18.63 14.41 -35.06
C ARG A 58 18.53 13.18 -35.95
N ASP A 59 17.76 12.18 -35.54
CA ASP A 59 17.65 10.92 -36.27
C ASP A 59 16.94 11.11 -37.61
N ARG A 60 15.89 11.94 -37.64
CA ARG A 60 15.20 12.29 -38.89
C ARG A 60 16.04 13.14 -39.82
N SER A 61 16.82 14.10 -39.31
CA SER A 61 17.78 14.86 -40.11
C SER A 61 18.83 13.95 -40.74
N ARG A 62 19.36 12.97 -39.99
CA ARG A 62 20.32 11.99 -40.51
C ARG A 62 19.71 11.11 -41.59
N ALA A 63 18.49 10.63 -41.39
CA ALA A 63 17.77 9.83 -42.39
C ALA A 63 17.50 10.63 -43.68
N ALA A 64 17.04 11.89 -43.55
CA ALA A 64 16.81 12.77 -44.69
C ALA A 64 18.11 13.05 -45.46
N LEU A 65 19.20 13.34 -44.76
CA LEU A 65 20.50 13.60 -45.38
C LEU A 65 21.06 12.35 -46.07
N ALA A 66 20.91 11.15 -45.50
CA ALA A 66 21.34 9.92 -46.16
C ALA A 66 20.63 9.71 -47.51
N LEU A 67 19.33 10.03 -47.60
CA LEU A 67 18.56 9.95 -48.84
C LEU A 67 18.97 11.03 -49.85
N ILE A 68 19.34 12.22 -49.37
CA ILE A 68 19.85 13.31 -50.22
C ILE A 68 21.23 12.95 -50.76
N ASP A 69 22.11 12.39 -49.92
CA ASP A 69 23.43 11.91 -50.31
C ASP A 69 23.30 10.85 -51.42
N GLU A 70 22.41 9.87 -51.25
CA GLU A 70 22.13 8.85 -52.27
C GLU A 70 21.61 9.46 -53.58
N ALA A 71 20.73 10.46 -53.52
CA ALA A 71 20.26 11.16 -54.71
C ALA A 71 21.38 11.94 -55.43
N MET A 72 22.34 12.49 -54.69
CA MET A 72 23.47 13.26 -55.23
C MET A 72 24.51 12.39 -55.96
N GLU A 73 24.64 11.11 -55.58
CA GLU A 73 25.53 10.15 -56.25
C GLU A 73 25.01 9.71 -57.63
N LEU A 74 23.74 9.96 -57.95
CA LEU A 74 23.14 9.65 -59.25
C LEU A 74 23.32 10.82 -60.23
N ASP A 75 23.64 10.53 -61.49
CA ASP A 75 23.82 11.55 -62.55
C ASP A 75 22.64 12.50 -62.71
N SER A 76 21.43 12.02 -62.41
CA SER A 76 20.19 12.81 -62.52
C SER A 76 19.89 13.69 -61.30
N MET A 77 20.71 13.60 -60.25
CA MET A 77 20.49 14.19 -58.92
C MET A 77 19.09 13.90 -58.35
N ALA A 78 18.55 12.72 -58.69
CA ALA A 78 17.20 12.32 -58.36
C ALA A 78 17.14 10.84 -58.00
N LEU A 79 16.52 10.53 -56.87
CA LEU A 79 16.30 9.19 -56.34
C LEU A 79 14.81 8.86 -56.38
N GLU A 80 14.45 7.71 -56.94
CA GLU A 80 13.08 7.20 -56.85
C GLU A 80 12.83 6.63 -55.44
N TRP A 81 12.06 7.34 -54.63
CA TRP A 81 11.73 6.92 -53.26
C TRP A 81 10.59 5.90 -53.20
N LYS A 82 9.64 6.00 -54.13
CA LYS A 82 8.49 5.10 -54.18
C LYS A 82 7.99 4.92 -55.62
N PRO A 83 8.09 3.71 -56.19
CA PRO A 83 7.46 3.42 -57.46
C PRO A 83 5.93 3.39 -57.30
N GLY A 84 5.19 3.82 -58.33
CA GLY A 84 3.72 3.81 -58.31
C GLY A 84 3.09 4.89 -59.17
N HIS A 85 1.81 5.21 -58.90
CA HIS A 85 1.07 6.28 -59.57
C HIS A 85 0.36 7.20 -58.55
N PRO A 86 0.91 8.38 -58.24
CA PRO A 86 2.15 8.92 -58.79
C PRO A 86 3.39 8.25 -58.18
N SER A 87 4.45 8.13 -58.97
CA SER A 87 5.79 7.77 -58.46
C SER A 87 6.35 8.97 -57.69
N VAL A 88 6.98 8.75 -56.53
CA VAL A 88 7.56 9.80 -55.70
C VAL A 88 9.08 9.78 -55.83
N TRP A 89 9.64 10.92 -56.20
CA TRP A 89 11.08 11.10 -56.40
C TRP A 89 11.59 12.20 -55.49
N LEU A 90 12.75 11.98 -54.89
CA LEU A 90 13.53 13.03 -54.23
C LEU A 90 14.49 13.62 -55.25
N ARG A 91 14.47 14.93 -55.44
CA ARG A 91 15.37 15.63 -56.37
C ARG A 91 16.10 16.76 -55.65
N VAL A 92 17.42 16.79 -55.82
CA VAL A 92 18.24 17.89 -55.32
C VAL A 92 18.26 19.01 -56.35
N GLY A 93 17.86 20.21 -55.93
CA GLY A 93 17.77 21.38 -56.78
C GLY A 93 19.15 21.86 -57.25
N ALA A 94 19.25 22.27 -58.53
CA ALA A 94 20.47 22.83 -59.09
C ALA A 94 20.90 24.11 -58.34
N ARG A 95 22.22 24.32 -58.23
CA ARG A 95 22.81 25.55 -57.66
C ARG A 95 22.71 26.73 -58.63
N ASN A 96 21.50 27.20 -58.85
CA ASN A 96 21.27 28.40 -59.65
C ASN A 96 21.31 29.63 -58.75
N ARG A 97 22.13 30.62 -59.11
CA ARG A 97 22.09 31.94 -58.47
C ARG A 97 20.79 32.63 -58.89
N ILE A 98 19.98 33.02 -57.91
CA ILE A 98 18.74 33.77 -58.15
C ILE A 98 19.09 35.26 -58.09
N GLU A 99 18.66 36.01 -59.10
CA GLU A 99 18.81 37.46 -59.14
C GLU A 99 17.75 38.12 -58.24
N GLU A 100 18.18 38.83 -57.20
CA GLU A 100 17.29 39.52 -56.25
C GLU A 100 16.32 40.49 -56.94
N ALA A 101 16.78 41.17 -57.99
CA ALA A 101 15.96 42.11 -58.76
C ALA A 101 14.71 41.48 -59.39
N ARG A 102 14.68 40.15 -59.54
CA ARG A 102 13.53 39.41 -60.09
C ARG A 102 12.39 39.25 -59.08
N PHE A 103 12.67 39.36 -57.79
CA PHE A 103 11.70 39.13 -56.70
C PHE A 103 11.82 40.21 -55.61
N PRO A 104 11.45 41.47 -55.90
CA PRO A 104 11.59 42.58 -54.95
C PRO A 104 10.76 42.41 -53.68
N GLU A 105 9.74 41.54 -53.68
CA GLU A 105 8.90 41.23 -52.53
C GLU A 105 9.52 40.19 -51.58
N LEU A 106 10.63 39.56 -51.96
CA LEU A 106 11.29 38.49 -51.19
C LEU A 106 12.61 38.97 -50.57
N ASP A 107 12.86 38.54 -49.34
CA ASP A 107 14.15 38.72 -48.66
C ASP A 107 15.00 37.45 -48.82
N LEU A 108 15.83 37.40 -49.87
CA LEU A 108 16.63 36.20 -50.20
C LEU A 108 17.70 35.85 -49.14
N ALA A 109 17.89 36.68 -48.10
CA ALA A 109 18.69 36.31 -46.94
C ALA A 109 17.99 35.29 -46.04
N LYS A 110 16.67 35.16 -46.13
CA LYS A 110 15.87 34.18 -45.36
C LYS A 110 15.68 32.89 -46.15
N THR A 111 15.87 31.75 -45.48
CA THR A 111 15.65 30.42 -46.10
C THR A 111 14.24 30.28 -46.67
N ASP A 112 13.22 30.72 -45.93
CA ASP A 112 11.81 30.65 -46.34
C ASP A 112 11.57 31.31 -47.70
N ASP A 113 12.05 32.54 -47.87
CA ASP A 113 11.90 33.32 -49.11
C ASP A 113 12.76 32.75 -50.24
N LEU A 114 13.92 32.18 -49.91
CA LEU A 114 14.77 31.50 -50.88
C LEU A 114 14.13 30.21 -51.44
N ILE A 115 13.41 29.43 -50.61
CA ILE A 115 12.60 28.29 -51.06
C ILE A 115 11.54 28.76 -52.08
N VAL A 116 10.85 29.85 -51.75
CA VAL A 116 9.82 30.44 -52.60
C VAL A 116 10.40 30.93 -53.93
N ALA A 117 11.56 31.60 -53.89
CA ALA A 117 12.25 32.07 -55.08
C ALA A 117 12.68 30.89 -56.00
N HIS A 118 13.19 29.80 -55.43
CA HIS A 118 13.53 28.60 -56.19
C HIS A 118 12.30 27.96 -56.86
N ALA A 119 11.16 27.92 -56.16
CA ALA A 119 9.91 27.44 -56.73
C ALA A 119 9.43 28.34 -57.89
N ALA A 120 9.55 29.66 -57.75
CA ALA A 120 9.19 30.61 -58.80
C ALA A 120 10.08 30.50 -60.04
N VAL A 121 11.39 30.33 -59.86
CA VAL A 121 12.36 30.16 -60.96
C VAL A 121 12.15 28.83 -61.69
N HIS A 122 11.74 27.77 -60.98
CA HIS A 122 11.42 26.47 -61.59
C HIS A 122 10.27 26.57 -62.60
N GLY A 123 9.36 27.53 -62.43
CA GLY A 123 8.32 27.84 -63.41
C GLY A 123 6.97 27.17 -63.13
N GLU A 124 6.17 27.03 -64.19
CA GLU A 124 4.75 26.66 -64.06
C GLU A 124 4.55 25.29 -63.41
N GLY A 125 3.68 25.26 -62.40
CA GLY A 125 3.30 24.03 -61.70
C GLY A 125 4.06 23.74 -60.42
N ALA A 126 5.11 24.51 -60.09
CA ALA A 126 5.82 24.39 -58.81
C ALA A 126 4.93 24.77 -57.62
N ILE A 127 5.06 24.01 -56.54
CA ILE A 127 4.28 24.17 -55.31
C ILE A 127 5.24 24.26 -54.12
N VAL A 128 5.05 25.26 -53.26
CA VAL A 128 5.73 25.36 -51.97
C VAL A 128 4.92 24.59 -50.92
N PHE A 129 5.56 23.61 -50.28
CA PHE A 129 4.98 22.75 -49.27
C PHE A 129 5.58 23.04 -47.91
N SER A 130 4.79 23.68 -47.06
CA SER A 130 5.20 24.08 -45.72
C SER A 130 4.01 24.12 -44.78
N HIS A 131 4.21 23.68 -43.55
CA HIS A 131 3.24 23.85 -42.48
C HIS A 131 3.21 25.30 -41.97
N ASP A 132 4.36 25.97 -41.99
CA ASP A 132 4.55 27.29 -41.43
C ASP A 132 3.85 28.37 -42.24
N ARG A 133 3.56 29.50 -41.58
CA ARG A 133 2.86 30.63 -42.21
C ARG A 133 3.80 31.44 -43.11
N GLY A 134 5.08 31.58 -42.73
CA GLY A 134 6.08 32.40 -43.43
C GLY A 134 6.21 32.06 -44.91
N PRO A 135 6.71 30.86 -45.27
CA PRO A 135 6.90 30.47 -46.67
C PRO A 135 5.60 30.55 -47.49
N ARG A 136 4.46 30.25 -46.86
CA ARG A 136 3.15 30.31 -47.53
C ARG A 136 2.67 31.74 -47.79
N ILE A 137 2.99 32.69 -46.92
CA ILE A 137 2.69 34.12 -47.13
C ILE A 137 3.59 34.65 -48.26
N SER A 138 4.90 34.41 -48.19
CA SER A 138 5.86 34.85 -49.21
C SER A 138 5.54 34.28 -50.59
N ALA A 139 5.20 32.99 -50.69
CA ALA A 139 4.78 32.38 -51.96
C ALA A 139 3.53 33.02 -52.56
N ARG A 140 2.55 33.38 -51.72
CA ARG A 140 1.33 34.06 -52.19
C ARG A 140 1.61 35.47 -52.69
N ALA A 141 2.58 36.19 -52.10
CA ALA A 141 2.94 37.54 -52.51
C ALA A 141 3.42 37.59 -53.98
N ILE A 142 4.08 36.54 -54.45
CA ILE A 142 4.60 36.43 -55.83
C ILE A 142 3.84 35.41 -56.69
N SER A 143 2.60 35.06 -56.31
CA SER A 143 1.72 34.16 -57.06
C SER A 143 2.23 32.71 -57.28
N VAL A 144 3.08 32.20 -56.40
CA VAL A 144 3.50 30.79 -56.38
C VAL A 144 2.46 29.94 -55.63
N LYS A 145 2.15 28.75 -56.14
CA LYS A 145 1.18 27.84 -55.50
C LYS A 145 1.72 27.31 -54.18
N THR A 146 0.84 27.15 -53.19
CA THR A 146 1.19 26.65 -51.86
C THR A 146 0.31 25.47 -51.47
N LEU A 147 0.89 24.50 -50.75
CA LEU A 147 0.18 23.38 -50.16
C LEU A 147 0.49 23.34 -48.67
N LYS A 148 -0.56 23.40 -47.84
CA LYS A 148 -0.45 23.17 -46.39
C LYS A 148 -0.66 21.67 -46.13
N PRO A 149 0.23 21.00 -45.37
CA PRO A 149 -0.02 19.66 -44.86
C PRO A 149 -1.34 19.52 -44.11
N GLU A 150 -2.01 18.37 -44.26
CA GLU A 150 -3.10 17.97 -43.37
C GLU A 150 -2.57 17.56 -41.99
N GLU A 151 -3.38 17.72 -40.94
CA GLU A 151 -2.98 17.35 -39.57
C GLU A 151 -2.65 15.86 -39.45
N THR A 152 -3.31 15.00 -40.24
CA THR A 152 -3.07 13.56 -40.28
C THR A 152 -1.68 13.20 -40.81
N TRP A 153 -1.02 14.10 -41.56
CA TRP A 153 0.32 13.91 -42.11
C TRP A 153 1.43 14.33 -41.15
N LEU A 154 1.07 15.06 -40.09
CA LEU A 154 2.00 15.44 -39.04
C LEU A 154 2.29 14.23 -38.13
N LEU A 155 3.49 14.23 -37.58
CA LEU A 155 3.85 13.30 -36.55
C LEU A 155 3.14 13.64 -35.23
N PRO A 156 2.78 12.65 -34.39
CA PRO A 156 2.25 12.93 -33.07
C PRO A 156 3.29 13.71 -32.25
N PRO A 157 2.84 14.64 -31.37
CA PRO A 157 3.74 15.42 -30.53
C PRO A 157 4.61 14.50 -29.67
N GLU A 158 5.89 14.84 -29.51
CA GLU A 158 6.80 14.08 -28.64
C GLU A 158 6.35 14.21 -27.18
N ARG A 159 6.44 13.12 -26.40
CA ARG A 159 6.31 13.19 -24.92
C ARG A 159 7.42 14.11 -24.40
N SER A 160 7.04 15.17 -23.69
CA SER A 160 7.98 16.22 -23.31
C SER A 160 8.94 15.73 -22.21
N GLU A 161 10.16 16.28 -22.16
CA GLU A 161 11.00 16.18 -20.96
C GLU A 161 10.28 16.66 -19.69
N LYS A 162 9.31 17.58 -19.84
CA LYS A 162 8.44 18.00 -18.73
C LYS A 162 7.59 16.86 -18.20
N ASP A 163 7.04 16.01 -19.06
CA ASP A 163 6.20 14.88 -18.64
C ASP A 163 7.05 13.85 -17.88
N ARG A 164 8.28 13.59 -18.36
CA ARG A 164 9.26 12.75 -17.64
C ARG A 164 9.65 13.37 -16.29
N LYS A 165 9.85 14.69 -16.24
CA LYS A 165 10.20 15.41 -15.00
C LYS A 165 9.04 15.37 -13.99
N ILE A 166 7.80 15.53 -14.46
CA ILE A 166 6.59 15.44 -13.64
C ILE A 166 6.49 14.04 -13.04
N GLU A 167 6.59 12.99 -13.86
CA GLU A 167 6.53 11.60 -13.39
C GLU A 167 7.66 11.27 -12.38
N GLN A 168 8.87 11.78 -12.63
CA GLN A 168 10.01 11.60 -11.73
C GLN A 168 9.83 12.37 -10.41
N LEU A 169 9.27 13.58 -10.45
CA LEU A 169 8.97 14.37 -9.26
C LEU A 169 7.79 13.79 -8.46
N GLU A 170 6.76 13.29 -9.13
CA GLU A 170 5.63 12.61 -8.50
C GLU A 170 6.07 11.32 -7.80
N ARG A 171 6.97 10.56 -8.45
CA ARG A 171 7.58 9.37 -7.84
C ARG A 171 8.44 9.73 -6.63
N ALA A 172 9.30 10.74 -6.75
CA ALA A 172 10.12 11.23 -5.64
C ALA A 172 9.27 11.82 -4.50
N ALA A 173 8.08 12.36 -4.77
CA ALA A 173 7.15 12.85 -3.76
C ALA A 173 6.41 11.70 -3.05
N ARG A 174 5.97 10.66 -3.78
CA ARG A 174 5.39 9.44 -3.19
C ARG A 174 6.40 8.66 -2.35
N GLU A 175 7.67 8.68 -2.74
CA GLU A 175 8.77 8.03 -2.01
C GLU A 175 9.33 8.88 -0.85
N ARG A 176 8.62 9.92 -0.35
CA ARG A 176 9.02 10.67 0.86
C ARG A 176 8.33 10.22 2.14
N HIS A 177 7.11 9.71 2.03
CA HIS A 177 6.28 9.36 3.19
C HIS A 177 5.92 7.88 3.14
N PRO A 178 5.96 7.18 4.27
CA PRO A 178 5.49 5.81 4.32
C PRO A 178 3.97 5.77 4.18
N LYS A 179 3.48 4.68 3.59
CA LYS A 179 2.05 4.41 3.43
C LYS A 179 1.65 3.35 4.45
N ILE A 180 1.09 3.80 5.57
CA ILE A 180 0.55 2.91 6.60
C ILE A 180 -0.92 2.63 6.31
N LEU A 181 -1.32 1.38 6.48
CA LEU A 181 -2.69 0.92 6.37
C LEU A 181 -3.10 0.27 7.69
N LEU A 182 -4.24 0.68 8.23
CA LEU A 182 -4.90 0.02 9.35
C LEU A 182 -6.09 -0.77 8.82
N ALA A 183 -6.09 -2.07 9.09
CA ALA A 183 -7.22 -2.96 8.85
C ALA A 183 -7.75 -3.46 10.19
N LEU A 184 -9.04 -3.32 10.42
CA LEU A 184 -9.72 -3.93 11.54
C LEU A 184 -10.32 -5.25 11.04
N GLY A 185 -10.20 -6.34 11.81
CA GLY A 185 -10.82 -7.63 11.49
C GLY A 185 -12.34 -7.64 11.70
N VAL A 186 -12.94 -6.46 11.86
CA VAL A 186 -14.36 -6.20 12.05
C VAL A 186 -14.82 -5.15 11.04
N ALA A 187 -16.14 -4.98 10.89
CA ALA A 187 -16.68 -3.94 10.01
C ALA A 187 -16.17 -2.55 10.44
N LYS A 188 -15.80 -1.72 9.46
CA LYS A 188 -15.11 -0.44 9.69
C LYS A 188 -15.97 0.64 10.35
N GLU A 189 -17.29 0.53 10.25
CA GLU A 189 -18.22 1.58 10.69
C GLU A 189 -18.89 1.25 12.02
N SER A 190 -19.35 0.00 12.17
CA SER A 190 -19.99 -0.48 13.39
C SER A 190 -19.65 -1.93 13.69
N LEU A 191 -19.47 -2.23 14.97
CA LEU A 191 -19.30 -3.55 15.53
C LEU A 191 -20.47 -3.83 16.48
N GLU A 192 -21.29 -4.81 16.12
CA GLU A 192 -22.30 -5.36 17.02
C GLU A 192 -21.77 -6.65 17.64
N TRP A 193 -21.71 -6.66 18.96
CA TRP A 193 -21.19 -7.80 19.73
C TRP A 193 -22.31 -8.46 20.50
N VAL A 194 -22.39 -9.79 20.41
CA VAL A 194 -23.48 -10.56 21.03
C VAL A 194 -23.01 -11.10 22.37
N VAL A 195 -23.74 -10.76 23.43
CA VAL A 195 -23.60 -11.36 24.75
C VAL A 195 -24.67 -12.44 24.92
N PRO A 196 -24.29 -13.70 25.13
CA PRO A 196 -25.23 -14.79 25.26
C PRO A 196 -25.91 -14.79 26.63
N ILE A 197 -27.21 -15.03 26.62
CA ILE A 197 -28.00 -15.38 27.80
C ILE A 197 -28.12 -16.90 27.80
N LEU A 198 -27.48 -17.53 28.80
CA LEU A 198 -27.48 -18.99 28.97
C LEU A 198 -28.34 -19.38 30.17
N PRO A 199 -29.11 -20.48 30.07
CA PRO A 199 -29.74 -21.08 31.24
C PRO A 199 -28.67 -21.66 32.18
N PRO A 200 -28.95 -21.78 33.49
CA PRO A 200 -28.11 -22.56 34.39
C PRO A 200 -27.90 -23.98 33.86
N LEU A 201 -26.71 -24.56 34.12
CA LEU A 201 -26.46 -25.96 33.78
C LEU A 201 -27.42 -26.88 34.52
N ASP A 202 -27.74 -28.01 33.88
CA ASP A 202 -28.52 -29.06 34.49
C ASP A 202 -27.81 -29.62 35.75
N PRO A 203 -28.50 -29.82 36.89
CA PRO A 203 -27.88 -30.34 38.11
C PRO A 203 -27.17 -31.69 37.96
N GLU A 204 -27.56 -32.53 37.01
CA GLU A 204 -26.85 -33.78 36.71
C GLU A 204 -25.52 -33.51 36.00
N GLU A 205 -25.51 -32.56 35.07
CA GLU A 205 -24.30 -32.13 34.40
C GLU A 205 -23.31 -31.42 35.35
N ILE A 206 -23.81 -30.59 36.28
CA ILE A 206 -22.99 -29.97 37.33
C ILE A 206 -22.30 -31.05 38.18
N ARG A 207 -23.04 -32.09 38.58
CA ARG A 207 -22.49 -33.23 39.33
C ARG A 207 -21.40 -33.93 38.54
N ARG A 208 -21.69 -34.32 37.29
CA ARG A 208 -20.72 -34.99 36.40
C ARG A 208 -19.41 -34.20 36.23
N LYS A 209 -19.50 -32.89 35.99
CA LYS A 209 -18.31 -32.03 35.83
C LYS A 209 -17.54 -31.84 37.14
N THR A 210 -18.26 -31.69 38.26
CA THR A 210 -17.66 -31.62 39.61
C THR A 210 -16.91 -32.91 39.91
N ASP A 211 -17.53 -34.06 39.72
CA ASP A 211 -16.92 -35.38 39.97
C ASP A 211 -15.67 -35.61 39.10
N THR A 212 -15.67 -35.10 37.86
CA THR A 212 -14.51 -35.17 36.96
C THR A 212 -13.31 -34.44 37.56
N ILE A 213 -13.48 -33.20 38.03
CA ILE A 213 -12.41 -32.41 38.66
C ILE A 213 -11.95 -33.05 39.97
N LEU A 214 -12.88 -33.53 40.80
CA LEU A 214 -12.54 -34.18 42.07
C LEU A 214 -11.83 -35.52 41.87
N THR A 215 -12.07 -36.21 40.75
CA THR A 215 -11.35 -37.44 40.37
C THR A 215 -9.92 -37.14 39.92
N GLN A 216 -9.69 -36.00 39.27
CA GLN A 216 -8.35 -35.55 38.87
C GLN A 216 -7.52 -35.07 40.06
N HIS A 217 -8.17 -34.51 41.08
CA HIS A 217 -7.52 -34.05 42.30
C HIS A 217 -8.05 -34.80 43.53
N PRO A 218 -7.81 -36.12 43.65
CA PRO A 218 -8.40 -36.93 44.70
C PRO A 218 -7.88 -36.53 46.08
N ARG A 219 -8.75 -36.63 47.08
CA ARG A 219 -8.43 -36.37 48.49
C ARG A 219 -7.26 -37.25 48.94
N ALA A 220 -6.19 -36.63 49.42
CA ALA A 220 -5.01 -37.35 49.89
C ALA A 220 -5.35 -38.16 51.17
N SER A 221 -4.90 -39.42 51.19
CA SER A 221 -4.95 -40.26 52.39
C SER A 221 -3.78 -39.92 53.32
N LEU A 222 -4.04 -39.07 54.31
CA LEU A 222 -3.04 -38.65 55.31
C LEU A 222 -3.00 -39.64 56.48
N ARG A 223 -1.84 -40.28 56.70
CA ARG A 223 -1.58 -41.14 57.86
C ARG A 223 -1.45 -40.25 59.11
N ARG A 224 -2.36 -40.43 60.07
CA ARG A 224 -2.29 -39.80 61.39
C ARG A 224 -1.11 -40.36 62.17
N VAL A 225 -0.34 -39.48 62.77
CA VAL A 225 0.83 -39.81 63.59
C VAL A 225 0.77 -39.01 64.89
N SER A 226 1.39 -39.54 65.93
CA SER A 226 1.50 -38.87 67.24
C SER A 226 2.47 -37.69 67.18
N ASP A 227 2.36 -36.74 68.12
CA ASP A 227 3.26 -35.56 68.20
C ASP A 227 4.75 -35.94 68.28
N LEU A 228 5.06 -37.10 68.88
CA LEU A 228 6.43 -37.65 68.95
C LEU A 228 6.92 -38.16 67.59
N GLU A 229 6.05 -38.82 66.81
CA GLU A 229 6.36 -39.28 65.45
C GLU A 229 6.47 -38.12 64.46
N GLU A 230 5.65 -37.08 64.64
CA GLU A 230 5.74 -35.82 63.89
C GLU A 230 7.10 -35.14 64.12
N LEU A 231 7.56 -35.08 65.37
CA LEU A 231 8.87 -34.54 65.72
C LEU A 231 10.02 -35.31 65.05
N MET A 232 9.83 -36.62 64.82
CA MET A 232 10.78 -37.48 64.11
C MET A 232 10.65 -37.45 62.57
N GLY A 233 9.77 -36.58 62.03
CA GLY A 233 9.55 -36.47 60.59
C GLY A 233 8.75 -37.62 59.98
N HIS A 234 8.14 -38.46 60.81
CA HIS A 234 7.27 -39.55 60.37
C HIS A 234 5.82 -39.06 60.35
N GLY A 235 5.39 -38.43 59.25
CA GLY A 235 3.98 -38.10 59.00
C GLY A 235 3.61 -36.61 59.21
N VAL A 236 2.30 -36.35 59.23
CA VAL A 236 1.70 -35.01 59.28
C VAL A 236 0.90 -34.85 60.58
N SER A 237 0.97 -33.67 61.21
CA SER A 237 0.24 -33.36 62.43
C SER A 237 -1.27 -33.57 62.31
N GLN A 238 -1.94 -33.88 63.42
CA GLN A 238 -3.41 -33.96 63.45
C GLN A 238 -4.05 -32.64 63.00
N GLU A 239 -3.51 -31.51 63.47
CA GLU A 239 -4.00 -30.18 63.10
C GLU A 239 -3.86 -29.90 61.59
N SER A 240 -2.73 -30.27 60.99
CA SER A 240 -2.47 -30.07 59.56
C SER A 240 -3.33 -31.00 58.70
N ALA A 241 -3.54 -32.24 59.14
CA ALA A 241 -4.44 -33.17 58.47
C ALA A 241 -5.90 -32.69 58.52
N ASP A 242 -6.34 -32.17 59.66
CA ASP A 242 -7.70 -31.65 59.82
C ASP A 242 -7.90 -30.30 59.12
N ARG A 243 -6.86 -29.44 59.05
CA ARG A 243 -6.86 -28.24 58.21
C ARG A 243 -7.02 -28.59 56.73
N TYR A 244 -6.19 -29.49 56.22
CA TYR A 244 -6.28 -29.97 54.83
C TYR A 244 -7.68 -30.52 54.52
N ARG A 245 -8.25 -31.32 55.43
CA ARG A 245 -9.61 -31.86 55.24
C ARG A 245 -10.66 -30.75 55.10
N ARG A 246 -10.63 -29.73 55.98
CA ARG A 246 -11.57 -28.60 55.90
C ARG A 246 -11.38 -27.78 54.63
N GLU A 247 -10.13 -27.57 54.21
CA GLU A 247 -9.80 -26.86 52.97
C GLU A 247 -10.26 -27.66 51.75
N TYR A 248 -10.15 -28.98 51.77
CA TYR A 248 -10.63 -29.86 50.71
C TYR A 248 -12.17 -29.86 50.64
N ASP A 249 -12.87 -29.93 51.78
CA ASP A 249 -14.33 -29.83 51.80
C ASP A 249 -14.82 -28.45 51.25
N ARG A 250 -14.06 -27.36 51.49
CA ARG A 250 -14.31 -26.03 50.88
C ARG A 250 -14.00 -26.00 49.38
N PHE A 251 -12.96 -26.71 48.96
CA PHE A 251 -12.62 -26.86 47.55
C PHE A 251 -13.75 -27.57 46.79
N GLU A 252 -14.28 -28.69 47.31
CA GLU A 252 -15.43 -29.38 46.74
C GLU A 252 -16.65 -28.45 46.56
N GLN A 253 -16.98 -27.68 47.61
CA GLN A 253 -18.06 -26.69 47.56
C GLN A 253 -17.79 -25.56 46.56
N SER A 254 -16.54 -25.10 46.48
CA SER A 254 -16.12 -24.06 45.53
C SER A 254 -16.24 -24.54 44.08
N VAL A 255 -15.83 -25.78 43.79
CA VAL A 255 -15.93 -26.38 42.45
C VAL A 255 -17.39 -26.52 42.04
N LYS A 256 -18.25 -27.03 42.92
CA LYS A 256 -19.70 -27.10 42.65
C LYS A 256 -20.29 -25.72 42.39
N GLY A 257 -20.00 -24.77 43.29
CA GLY A 257 -20.49 -23.39 43.18
C GLY A 257 -19.96 -22.65 41.94
N TYR A 258 -18.79 -23.02 41.43
CA TYR A 258 -18.23 -22.54 40.17
C TYR A 258 -19.14 -22.94 39.00
N PHE A 259 -19.45 -24.23 38.86
CA PHE A 259 -20.32 -24.73 37.78
C PHE A 259 -21.76 -24.23 37.89
N GLU A 260 -22.30 -24.06 39.10
CA GLU A 260 -23.61 -23.43 39.32
C GLU A 260 -23.67 -21.99 38.76
N ARG A 261 -22.55 -21.26 38.82
CA ARG A 261 -22.44 -19.87 38.33
C ARG A 261 -21.86 -19.76 36.93
N LEU A 262 -21.57 -20.87 36.25
CA LEU A 262 -20.87 -20.87 34.96
C LEU A 262 -21.60 -20.01 33.92
N HIS A 263 -22.93 -20.11 33.82
CA HIS A 263 -23.75 -19.27 32.92
C HIS A 263 -23.49 -17.76 33.12
N LYS A 264 -23.32 -17.30 34.37
CA LYS A 264 -23.01 -15.89 34.67
C LYS A 264 -21.56 -15.53 34.31
N MET A 265 -20.65 -16.48 34.47
CA MET A 265 -19.24 -16.30 34.12
C MET A 265 -19.04 -16.21 32.61
N VAL A 266 -19.72 -17.07 31.84
CA VAL A 266 -19.74 -17.01 30.38
C VAL A 266 -20.30 -15.66 29.91
N ARG A 267 -21.40 -15.19 30.52
CA ARG A 267 -21.93 -13.85 30.21
C ARG A 267 -20.91 -12.73 30.48
N ARG A 268 -20.16 -12.81 31.59
CA ARG A 268 -19.09 -11.84 31.91
C ARG A 268 -17.90 -11.95 30.95
N ALA A 269 -17.52 -13.15 30.57
CA ALA A 269 -16.48 -13.40 29.57
C ALA A 269 -16.86 -12.81 28.21
N ALA A 270 -18.13 -12.92 27.82
CA ALA A 270 -18.63 -12.33 26.58
C ALA A 270 -18.63 -10.79 26.57
N LEU A 271 -18.53 -10.13 27.73
CA LEU A 271 -18.32 -8.67 27.83
C LEU A 271 -16.87 -8.25 27.56
N VAL A 272 -15.95 -9.22 27.45
CA VAL A 272 -14.59 -9.00 26.97
C VAL A 272 -14.61 -9.10 25.45
N ILE A 273 -14.64 -7.96 24.78
CA ILE A 273 -14.70 -7.83 23.33
C ILE A 273 -13.27 -7.77 22.78
N ARG A 274 -12.98 -8.66 21.84
CA ARG A 274 -11.69 -8.75 21.16
C ARG A 274 -11.81 -8.05 19.80
N VAL A 275 -11.09 -6.95 19.62
CA VAL A 275 -11.06 -6.22 18.34
C VAL A 275 -9.72 -6.47 17.66
N PRO A 276 -9.63 -7.46 16.75
CA PRO A 276 -8.40 -7.71 16.01
C PRO A 276 -8.11 -6.55 15.06
N TYR A 277 -6.85 -6.17 14.97
CA TYR A 277 -6.39 -5.17 14.03
C TYR A 277 -5.04 -5.56 13.43
N THR A 278 -4.75 -5.01 12.26
CA THR A 278 -3.50 -5.22 11.54
C THR A 278 -3.03 -3.90 11.00
N VAL A 279 -1.80 -3.55 11.35
CA VAL A 279 -1.08 -2.42 10.79
C VAL A 279 -0.13 -2.94 9.74
N THR A 280 -0.13 -2.32 8.56
CA THR A 280 0.73 -2.70 7.43
C THR A 280 1.42 -1.48 6.87
N ASN A 281 2.74 -1.59 6.67
CA ASN A 281 3.51 -0.62 5.90
C ASN A 281 3.55 -1.06 4.44
N ASP A 282 2.67 -0.52 3.60
CA ASP A 282 2.55 -0.83 2.17
C ASP A 282 3.53 -0.01 1.30
N SER A 283 4.55 0.60 1.91
CA SER A 283 5.55 1.41 1.21
C SER A 283 6.93 0.76 1.18
N GLY A 284 7.82 1.33 0.37
CA GLY A 284 9.24 0.96 0.32
C GLY A 284 10.11 1.62 1.39
N ILE A 285 9.51 2.36 2.33
CA ILE A 285 10.23 3.22 3.30
C ILE A 285 9.81 2.83 4.71
N ALA A 286 10.76 2.80 5.63
CA ALA A 286 10.47 2.51 7.03
C ALA A 286 9.72 3.68 7.69
N THR A 287 8.78 3.35 8.57
CA THR A 287 8.06 4.33 9.38
C THR A 287 8.79 4.51 10.72
N LYS A 288 9.22 5.73 11.01
CA LYS A 288 10.03 6.04 12.19
C LYS A 288 9.15 6.49 13.36
N GLY A 289 9.21 5.75 14.46
CA GLY A 289 8.45 6.03 15.68
C GLY A 289 6.96 5.90 15.46
N LEU A 290 6.51 4.79 14.85
CA LEU A 290 5.10 4.50 14.66
C LEU A 290 4.45 4.23 16.01
N ARG A 291 3.55 5.10 16.43
CA ARG A 291 2.73 4.95 17.63
C ARG A 291 1.29 4.67 17.26
N ILE A 292 0.69 3.70 17.93
CA ILE A 292 -0.70 3.31 17.82
C ILE A 292 -1.34 3.70 19.14
N GLU A 293 -2.17 4.74 19.12
CA GLU A 293 -2.95 5.18 20.26
C GLU A 293 -4.37 4.63 20.11
N THR A 294 -4.87 3.99 21.15
CA THR A 294 -6.22 3.43 21.19
C THR A 294 -6.99 4.09 22.33
N ALA A 295 -8.23 4.52 22.07
CA ALA A 295 -9.10 5.11 23.07
C ALA A 295 -10.52 4.55 22.96
N ILE A 296 -11.17 4.32 24.10
CA ILE A 296 -12.56 3.84 24.17
C ILE A 296 -13.47 4.91 24.77
N GLU A 297 -14.59 5.18 24.12
CA GLU A 297 -15.68 6.01 24.61
C GLU A 297 -16.84 5.14 25.11
N GLY A 298 -17.59 5.63 26.10
CA GLY A 298 -18.69 4.92 26.75
C GLY A 298 -18.28 4.18 28.02
N ASP A 299 -19.17 3.35 28.55
CA ASP A 299 -18.98 2.61 29.81
C ASP A 299 -18.23 1.29 29.59
N ALA A 300 -16.98 1.42 29.15
CA ALA A 300 -16.04 0.33 28.95
C ALA A 300 -14.60 0.78 29.27
N TRP A 301 -13.70 -0.20 29.37
CA TRP A 301 -12.29 -0.01 29.67
C TRP A 301 -11.40 -0.84 28.75
N LEU A 302 -10.13 -0.44 28.60
CA LEU A 302 -9.14 -1.21 27.88
C LEU A 302 -8.39 -2.15 28.85
N ALA A 303 -8.09 -3.36 28.39
CA ALA A 303 -7.24 -4.30 29.11
C ALA A 303 -5.92 -4.51 28.36
N ALA A 304 -4.81 -4.64 29.11
CA ALA A 304 -3.48 -4.79 28.54
C ALA A 304 -3.22 -6.21 28.01
N ASP A 305 -3.81 -7.20 28.67
CA ASP A 305 -3.77 -8.61 28.30
C ASP A 305 -5.03 -9.32 28.79
N ARG A 306 -5.14 -10.61 28.46
CA ARG A 306 -6.31 -11.43 28.79
C ARG A 306 -6.51 -11.59 30.28
N THR A 307 -5.44 -11.76 31.04
CA THR A 307 -5.48 -11.90 32.50
C THR A 307 -6.04 -10.63 33.15
N ASP A 308 -5.59 -9.47 32.70
CA ASP A 308 -6.13 -8.18 33.13
C ASP A 308 -7.60 -8.02 32.71
N ALA A 309 -7.98 -8.45 31.50
CA ALA A 309 -9.36 -8.39 31.01
C ALA A 309 -10.32 -9.24 31.86
N CYS A 310 -9.95 -10.48 32.18
CA CYS A 310 -10.76 -11.37 33.01
C CYS A 310 -10.88 -10.87 34.45
N ARG A 311 -9.80 -10.28 34.99
CA ARG A 311 -9.81 -9.63 36.31
C ARG A 311 -10.76 -8.43 36.34
N LEU A 312 -10.79 -7.63 35.27
CA LEU A 312 -11.72 -6.50 35.12
C LEU A 312 -13.18 -6.97 34.98
N ALA A 313 -13.42 -7.99 34.18
CA ALA A 313 -14.74 -8.61 34.00
C ALA A 313 -15.23 -9.37 35.25
N GLY A 314 -14.36 -9.58 36.25
CA GLY A 314 -14.69 -10.29 37.48
C GLY A 314 -14.98 -11.78 37.26
N ILE A 315 -14.20 -12.42 36.40
CA ILE A 315 -14.27 -13.85 36.09
C ILE A 315 -13.29 -14.55 37.04
N PRO A 316 -13.76 -15.35 38.01
CA PRO A 316 -12.87 -16.10 38.89
C PRO A 316 -12.18 -17.23 38.13
N ALA A 317 -10.94 -17.53 38.49
CA ALA A 317 -10.25 -18.74 38.05
C ALA A 317 -10.98 -20.00 38.59
N LEU A 318 -10.69 -21.15 37.99
CA LEU A 318 -11.12 -22.43 38.55
C LEU A 318 -10.55 -22.55 39.97
N PRO A 319 -11.32 -23.04 40.96
CA PRO A 319 -10.77 -23.28 42.29
C PRO A 319 -9.59 -24.26 42.19
N SER A 320 -8.47 -23.94 42.81
CA SER A 320 -7.32 -24.85 42.89
C SER A 320 -7.47 -25.81 44.09
N PRO A 321 -6.98 -27.06 43.99
CA PRO A 321 -6.98 -27.98 45.12
C PRO A 321 -6.07 -27.48 46.25
N PRO A 322 -6.37 -27.80 47.52
CA PRO A 322 -5.49 -27.44 48.62
C PRO A 322 -4.17 -28.23 48.57
N ASP A 323 -3.08 -27.59 48.98
CA ASP A 323 -1.78 -28.24 49.05
C ASP A 323 -1.79 -29.43 50.01
N VAL A 324 -1.27 -30.56 49.53
CA VAL A 324 -1.12 -31.74 50.38
C VAL A 324 -0.03 -31.45 51.43
N PRO A 325 -0.34 -31.51 52.73
CA PRO A 325 0.64 -31.21 53.76
C PRO A 325 1.79 -32.22 53.71
N THR A 326 3.02 -31.71 53.62
CA THR A 326 4.23 -32.54 53.64
C THR A 326 4.81 -32.63 55.05
N PRO A 327 5.41 -33.79 55.45
CA PRO A 327 6.13 -33.89 56.72
C PRO A 327 7.20 -32.82 56.83
N ARG A 328 7.29 -32.14 57.98
CA ARG A 328 8.36 -31.17 58.24
C ARG A 328 9.70 -31.91 58.22
N LYS A 329 10.56 -31.60 57.24
CA LYS A 329 11.96 -32.01 57.29
C LYS A 329 12.71 -31.10 58.25
N MET A 330 13.27 -31.67 59.32
CA MET A 330 13.98 -30.96 60.39
C MET A 330 15.21 -30.14 59.91
N PHE A 331 15.65 -30.33 58.65
CA PHE A 331 16.86 -29.69 58.09
C PHE A 331 16.65 -28.88 56.81
N GLU A 332 15.42 -28.61 56.39
CA GLU A 332 15.19 -27.63 55.32
C GLU A 332 15.14 -26.22 55.90
N LEU A 333 16.32 -25.64 56.15
CA LEU A 333 16.46 -24.19 56.25
C LEU A 333 15.92 -23.58 54.96
N PRO A 334 15.07 -22.53 55.00
CA PRO A 334 14.69 -21.83 53.80
C PRO A 334 15.96 -21.20 53.23
N ILE A 335 16.50 -21.82 52.18
CA ILE A 335 17.43 -21.13 51.29
C ILE A 335 16.58 -20.03 50.67
N ARG A 336 16.64 -18.83 51.26
CA ARG A 336 16.27 -17.61 50.56
C ARG A 336 17.11 -17.62 49.30
N LYS A 337 16.52 -18.06 48.19
CA LYS A 337 17.07 -17.77 46.87
C LYS A 337 17.18 -16.26 46.84
N PHE A 338 18.41 -15.76 46.96
CA PHE A 338 18.74 -14.41 46.57
C PHE A 338 18.40 -14.36 45.09
N GLU A 339 17.20 -13.87 44.77
CA GLU A 339 16.85 -13.55 43.41
C GLU A 339 17.81 -12.43 42.96
N SER A 340 18.74 -12.86 42.12
CA SER A 340 19.26 -12.15 40.96
C SER A 340 19.23 -10.63 41.08
N PHE A 341 20.40 -10.04 41.36
CA PHE A 341 20.69 -8.67 40.93
C PHE A 341 20.21 -8.51 39.49
N GLY A 342 19.24 -7.60 39.30
CA GLY A 342 18.55 -7.42 38.03
C GLY A 342 19.54 -7.32 36.88
N SER A 343 19.43 -8.23 35.92
CA SER A 343 20.10 -8.08 34.63
C SER A 343 19.71 -6.72 34.08
N LEU A 344 20.71 -5.94 33.62
CA LEU A 344 20.45 -4.72 32.85
C LEU A 344 19.39 -5.05 31.78
N PRO A 345 18.32 -4.22 31.66
CA PRO A 345 17.27 -4.50 30.70
C PRO A 345 17.92 -4.65 29.32
N LYS A 346 17.69 -5.80 28.68
CA LYS A 346 18.17 -6.01 27.31
C LYS A 346 17.65 -4.85 26.46
N PRO A 347 18.49 -4.28 25.57
CA PRO A 347 18.03 -3.24 24.67
C PRO A 347 16.83 -3.76 23.88
N ARG A 348 15.77 -2.95 23.81
CA ARG A 348 14.54 -3.31 23.08
C ARG A 348 14.89 -3.47 21.60
N ASP A 349 14.32 -4.49 20.97
CA ASP A 349 14.38 -4.61 19.51
C ASP A 349 13.59 -3.43 18.90
N PRO A 350 14.23 -2.51 18.16
CA PRO A 350 13.58 -1.31 17.61
C PRO A 350 12.44 -1.65 16.64
N ALA A 351 12.43 -2.86 16.09
CA ALA A 351 11.42 -3.35 15.15
C ALA A 351 10.23 -4.01 15.86
N GLY A 352 10.23 -4.10 17.20
CA GLY A 352 9.13 -4.60 18.01
C GLY A 352 8.14 -3.50 18.40
N PHE A 353 6.90 -3.89 18.73
CA PHE A 353 5.94 -3.00 19.39
C PHE A 353 6.02 -3.16 20.91
N TYR A 354 6.04 -2.05 21.63
CA TYR A 354 6.07 -2.04 23.08
C TYR A 354 5.08 -1.01 23.63
N TRP A 355 4.55 -1.30 24.81
CA TRP A 355 3.74 -0.36 25.56
C TRP A 355 4.54 0.90 25.91
N VAL A 356 3.99 2.05 25.52
CA VAL A 356 4.37 3.37 26.04
C VAL A 356 3.43 3.69 27.20
N ASP A 357 2.12 3.59 26.95
CA ASP A 357 1.08 3.70 27.96
C ASP A 357 0.32 2.37 28.03
N ARG A 358 0.74 1.51 28.96
CA ARG A 358 0.04 0.25 29.25
C ARG A 358 -1.21 0.58 30.07
N PRO A 359 -2.42 0.22 29.61
CA PRO A 359 -3.65 0.57 30.29
C PRO A 359 -3.69 -0.12 31.66
N LYS A 360 -3.97 0.67 32.70
CA LYS A 360 -4.22 0.16 34.05
C LYS A 360 -5.71 -0.05 34.27
N LYS A 361 -6.06 -0.66 35.40
CA LYS A 361 -7.44 -0.93 35.78
C LYS A 361 -8.29 0.36 35.72
N GLY A 362 -9.29 0.35 34.84
CA GLY A 362 -10.24 1.45 34.67
C GLY A 362 -9.79 2.54 33.69
N GLU A 363 -8.66 2.39 33.01
CA GLU A 363 -8.22 3.33 31.99
C GLU A 363 -8.92 3.08 30.64
N LYS A 364 -9.12 4.17 29.90
CA LYS A 364 -9.83 4.18 28.61
C LYS A 364 -8.90 4.44 27.42
N SER A 365 -7.61 4.58 27.66
CA SER A 365 -6.61 4.85 26.63
C SER A 365 -5.38 3.98 26.83
N ALA A 366 -4.75 3.64 25.72
CA ALA A 366 -3.53 2.83 25.70
C ALA A 366 -2.69 3.23 24.48
N SER A 367 -1.37 3.03 24.55
CA SER A 367 -0.52 3.28 23.40
C SER A 367 0.65 2.31 23.26
N LEU A 368 0.85 1.85 22.02
CA LEU A 368 1.97 1.01 21.59
C LEU A 368 2.87 1.80 20.66
N MET A 369 4.18 1.56 20.71
CA MET A 369 5.15 2.21 19.84
C MET A 369 6.15 1.21 19.27
N CYS A 370 6.47 1.40 17.99
CA CYS A 370 7.57 0.76 17.28
C CYS A 370 8.53 1.85 16.77
N GLU A 371 9.81 1.74 17.11
CA GLU A 371 10.81 2.75 16.76
C GLU A 371 11.15 2.74 15.26
N ASP A 372 11.28 1.55 14.67
CA ASP A 372 11.60 1.38 13.25
C ASP A 372 10.71 0.31 12.59
N TYR A 373 9.59 0.76 12.04
CA TYR A 373 8.61 -0.12 11.42
C TYR A 373 8.93 -0.33 9.93
N HIS A 374 9.56 -1.48 9.64
CA HIS A 374 10.12 -1.80 8.34
C HIS A 374 9.14 -1.76 7.14
N PRO A 375 9.65 -1.51 5.92
CA PRO A 375 8.87 -1.58 4.69
C PRO A 375 8.23 -2.95 4.50
N ARG A 376 7.03 -2.98 3.90
CA ARG A 376 6.30 -4.21 3.52
C ARG A 376 6.07 -5.19 4.68
N ARG A 377 6.09 -4.67 5.91
CA ARG A 377 5.80 -5.43 7.12
C ARG A 377 4.34 -5.28 7.49
N SER A 378 3.77 -6.37 7.99
CA SER A 378 2.47 -6.39 8.66
C SER A 378 2.66 -6.85 10.10
N TRP A 379 1.91 -6.24 11.00
CA TRP A 379 1.85 -6.63 12.41
C TRP A 379 0.38 -6.69 12.82
N SER A 380 0.01 -7.77 13.49
CA SER A 380 -1.36 -8.06 13.90
C SER A 380 -1.40 -8.21 15.41
N ASP A 381 -2.44 -7.66 16.01
CA ASP A 381 -2.68 -7.69 17.45
C ASP A 381 -4.17 -7.52 17.74
N GLU A 382 -4.57 -7.60 19.00
CA GLU A 382 -5.95 -7.43 19.44
C GLU A 382 -6.07 -6.37 20.53
N VAL A 383 -7.08 -5.50 20.41
CA VAL A 383 -7.49 -4.63 21.50
C VAL A 383 -8.54 -5.36 22.32
N LEU A 384 -8.32 -5.43 23.63
CA LEU A 384 -9.25 -6.01 24.58
C LEU A 384 -10.09 -4.91 25.22
N VAL A 385 -11.39 -4.90 24.93
CA VAL A 385 -12.35 -3.95 25.48
C VAL A 385 -13.24 -4.69 26.49
N VAL A 386 -13.31 -4.21 27.72
CA VAL A 386 -14.16 -4.77 28.77
C VAL A 386 -15.34 -3.84 28.98
N ALA A 387 -16.53 -4.27 28.55
CA ALA A 387 -17.77 -3.52 28.74
C ALA A 387 -18.33 -3.72 30.16
N ASP A 388 -18.87 -2.65 30.77
CA ASP A 388 -19.48 -2.74 32.10
C ASP A 388 -20.82 -3.50 32.09
N SER A 389 -21.57 -3.36 30.99
CA SER A 389 -22.89 -3.98 30.85
C SER A 389 -23.21 -4.35 29.40
N ALA A 390 -24.21 -5.22 29.24
CA ALA A 390 -24.70 -5.60 27.91
C ALA A 390 -25.53 -4.51 27.20
N ALA A 391 -25.78 -3.38 27.88
CA ALA A 391 -26.38 -2.19 27.27
C ALA A 391 -25.30 -1.21 26.72
N PHE A 392 -24.04 -1.63 26.68
CA PHE A 392 -22.95 -0.77 26.24
C PHE A 392 -23.14 -0.29 24.80
N SER A 393 -23.04 1.03 24.64
CA SER A 393 -22.92 1.72 23.37
C SER A 393 -21.78 2.72 23.49
N GLY A 394 -20.83 2.65 22.57
CA GLY A 394 -19.62 3.46 22.64
C GLY A 394 -18.87 3.46 21.32
N SER A 395 -17.60 3.84 21.36
CA SER A 395 -16.76 3.81 20.17
C SER A 395 -15.31 3.53 20.53
N LEU A 396 -14.63 2.80 19.64
CA LEU A 396 -13.20 2.53 19.74
C LEU A 396 -12.48 3.33 18.66
N GLU A 397 -11.53 4.15 19.09
CA GLU A 397 -10.72 5.01 18.23
C GLU A 397 -9.29 4.50 18.16
N PHE A 398 -8.75 4.48 16.94
CA PHE A 398 -7.35 4.24 16.62
C PHE A 398 -6.76 5.51 16.03
N HIS A 399 -5.67 5.98 16.60
CA HIS A 399 -4.90 7.11 16.13
C HIS A 399 -3.45 6.68 15.90
N LEU A 400 -3.05 6.59 14.64
CA LEU A 400 -1.70 6.18 14.25
C LEU A 400 -0.89 7.41 13.85
N ILE A 401 0.22 7.62 14.56
CA ILE A 401 1.14 8.75 14.35
C ILE A 401 2.56 8.24 14.14
N ALA A 402 3.34 8.95 13.34
CA ALA A 402 4.77 8.70 13.16
C ALA A 402 5.46 9.97 12.68
N SER A 403 6.77 10.06 12.92
CA SER A 403 7.56 11.25 12.61
C SER A 403 7.63 11.58 11.11
N ASN A 404 7.53 10.58 10.24
CA ASN A 404 7.63 10.72 8.79
C ASN A 404 6.34 10.42 8.02
N LEU A 405 5.22 10.16 8.72
CA LEU A 405 3.89 10.06 8.11
C LEU A 405 3.47 11.44 7.57
N SER A 406 2.79 11.47 6.42
CA SER A 406 2.28 12.72 5.84
C SER A 406 1.15 13.31 6.67
N GLU A 407 0.25 12.45 7.15
CA GLU A 407 -0.88 12.79 8.01
C GLU A 407 -1.16 11.63 8.99
N PRO A 408 -1.67 11.91 10.20
CA PRO A 408 -2.13 10.86 11.11
C PRO A 408 -3.29 10.05 10.52
N ILE A 409 -3.32 8.75 10.80
CA ILE A 409 -4.45 7.90 10.41
C ILE A 409 -5.39 7.78 11.60
N ASN A 410 -6.62 8.24 11.42
CA ASN A 410 -7.69 8.15 12.41
C ASN A 410 -8.74 7.16 11.94
N THR A 411 -9.11 6.21 12.79
CA THR A 411 -10.20 5.27 12.50
C THR A 411 -11.05 5.11 13.76
N LYS A 412 -12.36 5.33 13.62
CA LYS A 412 -13.33 5.24 14.70
C LYS A 412 -14.36 4.19 14.34
N VAL A 413 -14.59 3.23 15.24
CA VAL A 413 -15.60 2.18 15.08
C VAL A 413 -16.65 2.34 16.16
N ALA A 414 -17.92 2.44 15.78
CA ALA A 414 -19.01 2.41 16.73
C ALA A 414 -19.16 0.99 17.28
N MET A 415 -19.32 0.85 18.60
CA MET A 415 -19.49 -0.45 19.25
C MET A 415 -20.82 -0.50 19.96
N ARG A 416 -21.55 -1.61 19.79
CA ARG A 416 -22.79 -1.88 20.51
C ARG A 416 -22.80 -3.33 20.98
N VAL A 417 -23.15 -3.54 22.24
CA VAL A 417 -23.43 -4.87 22.76
C VAL A 417 -24.93 -5.14 22.67
N ILE A 418 -25.29 -6.34 22.24
CA ILE A 418 -26.67 -6.84 22.20
C ILE A 418 -26.75 -8.17 22.92
N GLU A 419 -27.88 -8.42 23.57
CA GLU A 419 -28.13 -9.70 24.24
C GLU A 419 -28.89 -10.66 23.34
N GLN A 420 -28.52 -11.94 23.40
CA GLN A 420 -29.21 -12.98 22.64
C GLN A 420 -29.30 -14.26 23.46
N GLU A 421 -30.46 -14.91 23.45
CA GLU A 421 -30.63 -16.25 24.02
C GLU A 421 -29.76 -17.26 23.27
N ALA A 422 -29.05 -18.10 24.03
CA ALA A 422 -28.12 -19.09 23.52
C ALA A 422 -28.28 -20.43 24.24
N THR A 423 -27.71 -21.48 23.68
CA THR A 423 -27.67 -22.82 24.30
C THR A 423 -26.22 -23.25 24.57
N TRP A 424 -26.04 -24.20 25.48
CA TRP A 424 -24.73 -24.76 25.79
C TRP A 424 -24.08 -25.52 24.62
N GLU A 425 -24.86 -25.85 23.59
CA GLU A 425 -24.40 -26.55 22.38
C GLU A 425 -23.91 -25.58 21.28
N ASP A 426 -24.15 -24.28 21.45
CA ASP A 426 -23.78 -23.28 20.45
C ASP A 426 -22.24 -23.20 20.33
N ALA A 427 -21.73 -23.26 19.08
CA ALA A 427 -20.30 -23.30 18.81
C ALA A 427 -19.51 -22.13 19.44
N ALA A 428 -20.09 -20.92 19.43
CA ALA A 428 -19.48 -19.74 20.04
C ALA A 428 -19.34 -19.85 21.58
N ILE A 429 -20.28 -20.57 22.23
CA ILE A 429 -20.23 -20.82 23.68
C ILE A 429 -19.16 -21.85 24.00
N VAL A 430 -19.04 -22.90 23.19
CA VAL A 430 -17.99 -23.91 23.34
C VAL A 430 -16.60 -23.29 23.20
N GLU A 431 -16.41 -22.38 22.24
CA GLU A 431 -15.16 -21.63 22.05
C GLU A 431 -14.86 -20.74 23.27
N LEU A 432 -15.83 -19.95 23.73
CA LEU A 432 -15.69 -19.09 24.90
C LEU A 432 -15.42 -19.87 26.20
N LEU A 433 -16.00 -21.07 26.34
CA LEU A 433 -15.70 -21.97 27.46
C LEU A 433 -14.27 -22.49 27.41
N GLY A 434 -13.77 -22.80 26.22
CA GLY A 434 -12.36 -23.14 26.02
C GLY A 434 -11.46 -22.05 26.58
N GLU A 435 -11.74 -20.80 26.24
CA GLU A 435 -10.97 -19.64 26.72
C GLU A 435 -11.01 -19.48 28.25
N ILE A 436 -12.17 -19.68 28.88
CA ILE A 436 -12.33 -19.55 30.35
C ILE A 436 -11.57 -20.66 31.09
N VAL A 437 -11.50 -21.87 30.51
CA VAL A 437 -10.93 -23.06 31.17
C VAL A 437 -9.42 -23.18 30.96
N THR A 438 -8.86 -22.73 29.83
CA THR A 438 -7.42 -22.82 29.54
C THR A 438 -6.55 -21.73 30.20
N MET A 439 -7.11 -20.87 31.05
CA MET A 439 -6.39 -19.73 31.64
C MET A 439 -5.39 -20.09 32.77
N GLU A 440 -5.10 -21.38 33.01
CA GLU A 440 -4.19 -21.82 34.08
C GLU A 440 -2.76 -22.16 33.62
N ASP A 441 -2.48 -22.24 32.31
CA ASP A 441 -1.21 -22.74 31.79
C ASP A 441 -0.21 -21.69 31.25
N ASP A 442 -0.49 -20.37 31.37
CA ASP A 442 0.41 -19.28 30.93
C ASP A 442 1.04 -18.47 32.09
#